data_AF-A0A9Q5SIP0-F1
#
_entry.id   AF-A0A9Q5SIP0-F1
#
_cell.length_a   1.000
_cell.length_b   1.000
_cell.length_c   1.000
_cell.angle_alpha   90.00
_cell.angle_beta   90.00
_cell.angle_gamma   90.00
#
_symmetry.space_group_name_H-M   'P 1'
#
loop_
_entity.id
_entity.type
_entity.pdbx_description
1 polymer ?
#
loop_
_entity_poly.entity_id
_entity_poly.type
_entity_poly.pdbx_seq_one_letter_code
_entity_poly.pdbx_strand_id
1 'polypeptide(L)'
;MRMGIYNYEAKEDLQVGEVFLERDIYEIINFYKKGSIVLCDSVSRFSANSDRMFKVINRIETYMHKNEDYTYQVSDRPKLIYVVEQVR
;
A
#
# COMPACT_ATOMS: atom_id res chain seq x y z
N MET A 1 22.80 24.22 -16.08
CA MET A 1 21.83 23.13 -15.88
C MET A 1 20.82 23.57 -14.84
N ARG A 2 19.57 23.81 -15.23
CA ARG A 2 18.50 24.07 -14.25
C ARG A 2 18.14 22.73 -13.61
N MET A 3 18.56 22.52 -12.37
CA MET A 3 18.01 21.48 -11.51
C MET A 3 16.53 21.81 -11.34
N GLY A 4 15.67 21.13 -12.09
CA GLY A 4 14.24 21.14 -11.82
C GLY A 4 14.06 20.52 -10.44
N ILE A 5 13.70 21.35 -9.46
CA ILE A 5 13.21 20.86 -8.18
C ILE A 5 11.87 20.20 -8.53
N TYR A 6 11.89 18.88 -8.72
CA TYR A 6 10.67 18.10 -8.68
C TYR A 6 10.14 18.33 -7.26
N ASN A 7 9.05 19.09 -7.14
CA ASN A 7 8.24 19.09 -5.94
C ASN A 7 7.63 17.69 -5.84
N TYR A 8 8.43 16.75 -5.33
CA TYR A 8 7.93 15.45 -4.92
C TYR A 8 7.21 15.69 -3.60
N GLU A 9 5.94 16.09 -3.70
CA GLU A 9 5.05 15.96 -2.56
C GLU A 9 5.01 14.47 -2.23
N ALA A 10 5.62 14.10 -1.10
CA ALA A 10 5.65 12.72 -0.65
C ALA A 10 4.20 12.25 -0.49
N LYS A 11 3.77 11.32 -1.34
CA LYS A 11 2.43 10.75 -1.23
C LYS A 11 2.38 9.91 0.04
N GLU A 12 1.48 10.26 0.94
CA GLU A 12 1.34 9.58 2.24
C GLU A 12 0.28 8.46 2.19
N ASP A 13 -0.42 8.29 1.07
CA ASP A 13 -1.51 7.32 0.90
C ASP A 13 -1.59 6.83 -0.56
N LEU A 14 -2.16 5.64 -0.75
CA LEU A 14 -2.42 5.03 -2.04
C LEU A 14 -3.86 5.33 -2.48
N GLN A 15 -4.02 6.25 -3.43
CA GLN A 15 -5.33 6.64 -3.95
C GLN A 15 -5.78 5.74 -5.10
N VAL A 16 -7.06 5.35 -5.08
CA VAL A 16 -7.65 4.50 -6.14
C VAL A 16 -7.58 5.22 -7.49
N GLY A 17 -7.15 4.48 -8.51
CA GLY A 17 -6.99 4.97 -9.88
C GLY A 17 -5.58 5.50 -10.19
N GLU A 18 -4.78 5.81 -9.17
CA GLU A 18 -3.41 6.28 -9.36
C GLU A 18 -2.41 5.14 -9.58
N VAL A 19 -1.28 5.48 -10.20
CA VAL A 19 -0.14 4.59 -10.42
C VAL A 19 1.01 5.04 -9.53
N PHE A 20 1.65 4.08 -8.88
CA PHE A 20 2.77 4.28 -7.97
C PHE A 20 3.95 3.40 -8.38
N LEU A 21 5.16 3.88 -8.11
CA LEU A 21 6.34 3.01 -8.14
C LEU A 21 6.31 2.05 -6.95
N GLU A 22 6.93 0.89 -7.12
CA GLU A 22 7.04 -0.12 -6.07
C GLU A 22 7.70 0.43 -4.81
N ARG A 23 8.76 1.24 -4.99
CA ARG A 23 9.46 1.91 -3.90
C ARG A 23 8.56 2.89 -3.13
N ASP A 24 7.67 3.59 -3.82
CA ASP A 24 6.72 4.53 -3.19
C ASP A 24 5.70 3.74 -2.36
N ILE A 25 5.19 2.63 -2.89
CA ILE A 25 4.30 1.71 -2.14
C ILE A 25 5.02 1.17 -0.91
N TYR A 26 6.27 0.74 -1.06
CA TYR A 26 7.10 0.27 0.05
C TYR A 26 7.23 1.32 1.15
N GLU A 27 7.50 2.59 0.79
CA GLU A 27 7.60 3.67 1.77
C GLU A 27 6.26 3.95 2.46
N ILE A 28 5.18 4.05 1.69
CA ILE A 28 3.83 4.31 2.21
C ILE A 28 3.42 3.27 3.24
N ILE A 29 3.54 1.98 2.93
CA ILE A 29 3.07 0.91 3.83
C ILE A 29 3.93 0.75 5.08
N ASN A 30 5.21 1.12 5.03
CA ASN A 30 6.13 0.96 6.16
C ASN A 30 6.18 2.18 7.07
N PHE A 31 6.02 3.39 6.52
CA PHE A 31 6.21 4.64 7.26
C PHE A 31 4.91 5.41 7.51
N TYR A 32 4.02 5.49 6.53
CA TYR A 32 2.81 6.34 6.61
C TYR A 32 1.55 5.56 6.99
N LYS A 33 1.40 4.34 6.47
CA LYS A 33 0.24 3.46 6.61
C LYS A 33 0.62 2.13 7.24
N LYS A 34 1.45 2.20 8.30
CA LYS A 34 1.98 1.03 9.00
C LYS A 34 0.86 0.08 9.44
N GLY A 35 0.98 -1.18 9.03
CA GLY A 35 0.01 -2.22 9.36
C GLY A 35 -1.24 -2.27 8.48
N SER A 36 -1.23 -1.52 7.37
CA SER A 36 -2.10 -1.76 6.21
C SER A 36 -1.72 -3.07 5.50
N ILE A 37 -2.64 -3.59 4.70
CA ILE A 37 -2.44 -4.79 3.88
C ILE A 37 -2.49 -4.36 2.42
N VAL A 38 -1.57 -4.89 1.61
CA VAL A 38 -1.61 -4.72 0.15
C VAL A 38 -1.82 -6.08 -0.48
N LEU A 39 -2.89 -6.24 -1.24
CA LEU A 39 -3.19 -7.42 -2.04
C LEU A 39 -2.64 -7.19 -3.45
N CYS A 40 -1.76 -8.07 -3.88
CA CYS A 40 -1.09 -8.05 -5.18
C CYS A 40 -0.83 -9.49 -5.62
N ASP A 41 -1.13 -9.82 -6.87
CA ASP A 41 -0.98 -11.16 -7.44
C ASP A 41 0.40 -11.39 -8.10
N SER A 42 1.07 -10.30 -8.48
CA SER A 42 2.30 -10.34 -9.28
C SER A 42 3.59 -10.40 -8.46
N VAL A 43 3.57 -9.98 -7.19
CA VAL A 43 4.76 -9.95 -6.32
C VAL A 43 4.43 -10.40 -4.91
N SER A 44 5.36 -11.13 -4.28
CA SER A 44 5.20 -11.55 -2.88
C SER A 44 5.58 -10.47 -1.86
N ARG A 45 6.35 -9.45 -2.29
CA ARG A 45 6.82 -8.35 -1.45
C ARG A 45 7.22 -7.14 -2.30
N PHE A 46 6.91 -5.95 -1.79
CA PHE A 46 7.38 -4.67 -2.33
C PHE A 46 8.81 -4.35 -1.87
N SER A 47 9.61 -3.75 -2.73
CA SER A 47 11.01 -3.39 -2.48
C SER A 47 11.27 -1.90 -2.69
N ALA A 48 12.08 -1.30 -1.83
CA ALA A 48 12.58 0.08 -1.98
C ALA A 48 13.48 0.27 -3.23
N ASN A 49 14.01 -0.81 -3.80
CA ASN A 49 15.00 -0.78 -4.88
C ASN A 49 14.41 -1.19 -6.24
N SER A 50 13.09 -1.06 -6.42
CA SER A 50 12.41 -1.47 -7.65
C SER A 50 11.59 -0.33 -8.23
N ASP A 51 11.60 -0.25 -9.55
CA ASP A 51 10.87 0.74 -10.33
C ASP A 51 9.66 0.12 -11.05
N ARG A 52 9.23 -1.10 -10.68
CA ARG A 52 7.96 -1.65 -11.16
C ARG A 52 6.83 -0.70 -10.76
N MET A 53 5.84 -0.57 -11.64
CA MET A 53 4.70 0.31 -11.41
C MET A 53 3.45 -0.50 -11.10
N PHE A 54 2.61 0.02 -10.21
CA PHE A 54 1.38 -0.61 -9.79
C PHE A 54 0.25 0.41 -9.77
N LYS A 55 -0.90 0.02 -10.31
CA LYS A 55 -2.14 0.80 -10.24
C LYS A 55 -2.94 0.37 -9.03
N VAL A 56 -3.40 1.32 -8.24
CA VAL A 56 -4.32 1.05 -7.13
C VAL A 56 -5.72 0.87 -7.69
N ILE A 57 -6.25 -0.34 -7.59
CA ILE A 57 -7.58 -0.68 -8.15
C ILE A 57 -8.68 -0.61 -7.10
N ASN A 58 -8.35 -0.76 -5.81
CA ASN A 58 -9.32 -0.66 -4.74
C ASN A 58 -8.67 -0.23 -3.41
N ARG A 59 -9.47 0.38 -2.54
CA ARG A 59 -9.12 0.78 -1.18
C ARG A 59 -10.30 0.45 -0.26
N ILE A 60 -10.07 -0.45 0.68
CA ILE A 60 -11.09 -1.00 1.57
C ILE A 60 -10.68 -0.68 3.01
N GLU A 61 -11.60 -0.13 3.78
CA GLU A 61 -11.45 0.08 5.21
C GLU A 61 -12.43 -0.85 5.93
N THR A 62 -11.93 -1.79 6.71
CA THR A 62 -12.77 -2.85 7.31
C THR A 62 -12.22 -3.35 8.63
N TYR A 63 -13.10 -3.83 9.51
CA TYR A 63 -12.68 -4.49 10.74
C TYR A 63 -12.19 -5.91 10.43
N MET A 64 -11.01 -6.26 10.94
CA MET A 64 -10.53 -7.62 10.84
C MET A 64 -10.91 -8.42 12.08
N HIS A 65 -11.49 -9.58 11.80
CA HIS A 65 -11.85 -10.58 12.79
C HIS A 65 -10.69 -11.57 12.87
N LYS A 66 -10.19 -11.78 14.08
CA LYS A 66 -9.12 -12.73 14.36
C LYS A 66 -9.73 -13.88 15.17
N ASN A 67 -9.62 -15.09 14.64
CA ASN A 67 -10.06 -16.30 15.31
C ASN A 67 -8.87 -17.25 15.41
N GLU A 68 -8.18 -17.20 16.54
CA GLU A 68 -7.02 -18.05 16.85
C GLU A 68 -7.26 -18.72 18.22
N ASP A 69 -6.93 -20.00 18.34
CA ASP A 69 -6.99 -20.77 19.59
C ASP A 69 -8.32 -20.62 20.36
N TYR A 70 -9.44 -20.79 19.66
CA TYR A 70 -10.81 -20.67 20.20
C TYR A 70 -11.15 -19.28 20.77
N THR A 71 -10.29 -18.29 20.54
CA THR A 71 -10.50 -16.91 20.98
C THR A 71 -10.88 -16.05 19.78
N TYR A 72 -12.06 -15.44 19.85
CA TYR A 72 -12.53 -14.50 18.86
C TYR A 72 -12.25 -13.07 19.32
N GLN A 73 -11.53 -12.32 18.48
CA GLN A 73 -11.23 -10.91 18.71
C GLN A 73 -11.58 -10.11 17.46
N VAL A 74 -12.18 -8.95 17.67
CA VAL A 74 -12.34 -7.94 16.62
C VAL A 74 -11.36 -6.82 16.92
N SER A 75 -10.63 -6.37 15.91
CA SER A 75 -9.74 -5.22 16.09
C SER A 75 -10.56 -4.00 16.50
N ASP A 76 -10.05 -3.21 17.44
CA ASP A 76 -10.67 -1.96 17.90
C ASP A 76 -10.71 -0.86 16.83
N ARG A 77 -9.87 -1.02 15.79
CA ARG A 77 -9.75 -0.09 14.66
C ARG A 77 -9.88 -0.83 13.33
N PRO A 78 -10.49 -0.20 12.32
CA PRO A 78 -10.50 -0.77 10.99
C PRO A 78 -9.06 -0.85 10.44
N LYS A 79 -8.83 -1.88 9.64
CA LYS A 79 -7.63 -2.06 8.84
C LYS A 79 -7.87 -1.49 7.46
N LEU A 80 -6.81 -0.88 6.93
CA LEU A 80 -6.78 -0.37 5.57
C LEU A 80 -6.17 -1.44 4.66
N ILE A 81 -6.90 -1.81 3.62
CA ILE A 81 -6.51 -2.79 2.63
C ILE A 81 -6.49 -2.11 1.27
N TYR A 82 -5.36 -2.19 0.58
CA TYR A 82 -5.22 -1.75 -0.81
C TYR A 82 -5.17 -2.96 -1.71
N VAL A 83 -5.79 -2.85 -2.88
CA VAL A 83 -5.64 -3.84 -3.95
C VAL A 83 -4.93 -3.15 -5.10
N VAL A 84 -3.84 -3.75 -5.57
CA VAL A 84 -3.01 -3.18 -6.64
C VAL A 84 -2.75 -4.20 -7.73
N GLU A 85 -2.62 -3.72 -8.95
CA GLU A 85 -2.26 -4.52 -10.13
C GLU A 85 -0.98 -3.97 -10.73
N GLN A 86 -0.06 -4.84 -11.14
CA GLN A 86 1.15 -4.40 -11.82
C GLN A 86 0.80 -3.83 -13.20
N VAL A 87 1.28 -2.62 -13.48
CA VAL A 87 1.21 -2.01 -14.81
C VAL A 87 2.24 -2.70 -15.70
N ARG A 88 1.78 -3.26 -16.82
CA ARG A 88 2.63 -3.91 -17.83
C ARG A 88 3.37 -2.90 -18.69
#